data_AF-M5CG22-F1
#
_entry.id   AF-M5CG22-F1
#
_cell.length_a   1.000
_cell.length_b   1.000
_cell.length_c   1.000
_cell.angle_alpha   90.00
_cell.angle_beta   90.00
_cell.angle_gamma   90.00
#
_symmetry.space_group_name_H-M   'P 1'
#
loop_
_entity.id
_entity.type
_entity.pdbx_description
1 polymer ?
#
loop_
_entity_poly.entity_id
_entity_poly.type
_entity_poly.pdbx_seq_one_letter_code
_entity_poly.pdbx_strand_id
1 'polypeptide(L)'
;MPPTPGWDDFPNGRFGDSKSPAFGVVDPWDGGGLGVPPHVAISQWGRPTTEKDLSDLFLAYLNNKNSTTPFSPTPLSDESTTILPSLVSLTSKGLWTVASQPAVDGALSSDPVVGWGPRDGRVFQKSFVEFFTTEEELVKIAKAIEDSGDGWVTFFAGNNDDGFVSNIPDSGSNAVTWGVFPGQEIAQPTIIDRDSFLAWKRASYWRA
;
A
#
# COMPACT_ATOMS: atom_id res chain seq x y z
N MET A 1 -13.92 22.37 -26.33
CA MET A 1 -13.59 20.98 -25.96
C MET A 1 -13.29 20.98 -24.49
N PRO A 2 -13.80 20.04 -23.69
CA PRO A 2 -13.30 19.88 -22.33
C PRO A 2 -11.82 19.45 -22.41
N PRO A 3 -10.95 19.87 -21.48
CA PRO A 3 -9.56 19.47 -21.46
C PRO A 3 -9.47 17.94 -21.38
N THR A 4 -8.51 17.36 -22.11
CA THR A 4 -8.10 15.97 -21.92
C THR A 4 -7.63 15.81 -20.48
N PRO A 5 -8.14 14.82 -19.71
CA PRO A 5 -7.65 14.54 -18.37
C PRO A 5 -6.13 14.37 -18.40
N GLY A 6 -5.44 15.05 -17.48
CA GLY A 6 -4.01 14.89 -17.31
C GLY A 6 -3.71 13.57 -16.60
N TRP A 7 -2.44 13.14 -16.61
CA TRP A 7 -2.00 12.02 -15.76
C TRP A 7 -2.27 12.27 -14.26
N ASP A 8 -2.47 13.53 -13.86
CA ASP A 8 -2.82 13.95 -12.51
C ASP A 8 -4.26 13.58 -12.10
N ASP A 9 -5.13 13.18 -13.03
CA ASP A 9 -6.53 12.83 -12.77
C ASP A 9 -6.76 11.34 -12.43
N PHE A 10 -5.68 10.55 -12.36
CA PHE A 10 -5.74 9.12 -12.04
C PHE A 10 -5.27 8.86 -10.60
N PRO A 11 -5.80 7.81 -9.92
CA PRO A 11 -5.39 7.49 -8.56
C PRO A 11 -3.94 7.03 -8.57
N ASN A 12 -3.05 7.94 -8.22
CA ASN A 12 -1.67 7.62 -7.94
C ASN A 12 -1.64 7.07 -6.52
N GLY A 13 -1.57 5.74 -6.41
CA GLY A 13 -1.16 5.11 -5.18
C GLY A 13 0.27 5.55 -4.82
N ARG A 14 0.74 5.12 -3.66
CA ARG A 14 2.11 5.41 -3.21
C ARG A 14 3.21 4.87 -4.14
N PHE A 15 2.85 3.85 -4.93
CA PHE A 15 3.66 3.26 -5.98
C PHE A 15 3.17 3.79 -7.34
N GLY A 16 3.76 4.90 -7.79
CA GLY A 16 3.60 5.41 -9.14
C GLY A 16 4.69 4.84 -10.06
N ASP A 17 4.52 4.97 -11.38
CA ASP A 17 5.60 4.67 -12.32
C ASP A 17 6.81 5.59 -12.01
N SER A 18 7.94 4.99 -11.64
CA SER A 18 9.22 5.68 -11.36
C SER A 18 9.72 6.55 -12.50
N LYS A 19 9.17 6.36 -13.70
CA LYS A 19 9.49 7.13 -14.92
C LYS A 19 8.49 8.25 -15.21
N SER A 20 7.41 8.39 -14.43
CA SER A 20 6.41 9.43 -14.61
C SER A 20 6.83 10.77 -13.96
N PRO A 21 6.52 11.93 -14.57
CA PRO A 21 6.81 13.25 -14.00
C PRO A 21 6.14 13.53 -12.64
N ALA A 22 5.08 12.78 -12.30
CA ALA A 22 4.37 12.84 -11.03
C ALA A 22 4.96 11.92 -9.93
N PHE A 23 6.03 11.16 -10.23
CA PHE A 23 6.74 10.37 -9.22
C PHE A 23 7.41 11.31 -8.23
N GLY A 24 6.95 11.31 -6.97
CA GLY A 24 7.43 12.22 -5.93
C GLY A 24 6.57 13.46 -5.68
N VAL A 25 5.28 13.46 -6.04
CA VAL A 25 4.34 14.50 -5.56
C VAL A 25 4.29 14.44 -4.03
N VAL A 26 4.65 15.60 -3.44
CA VAL A 26 4.93 15.89 -2.04
C VAL A 26 4.31 14.89 -1.06
N ASP A 27 5.12 13.97 -0.53
CA ASP A 27 4.71 13.13 0.59
C ASP A 27 4.55 14.08 1.79
N PRO A 28 3.43 14.10 2.53
CA PRO A 28 3.30 14.81 3.82
C PRO A 28 4.46 14.58 4.83
N TRP A 29 5.37 13.66 4.52
CA TRP A 29 6.52 13.21 5.28
C TRP A 29 7.87 13.59 4.62
N ASP A 30 7.88 14.39 3.55
CA ASP A 30 9.08 14.86 2.83
C ASP A 30 10.05 15.67 3.71
N GLY A 31 9.63 16.04 4.92
CA GLY A 31 10.47 16.67 5.94
C GLY A 31 11.23 15.70 6.85
N GLY A 32 11.20 14.38 6.61
CA GLY A 32 11.81 13.40 7.51
C GLY A 32 11.19 13.47 8.89
N GLY A 33 9.85 13.41 8.96
CA GLY A 33 9.04 13.52 10.17
C GLY A 33 7.90 12.51 10.18
N LEU A 34 7.15 12.43 11.29
CA LEU A 34 5.91 11.63 11.39
C LEU A 34 4.70 12.30 10.74
N GLY A 35 4.89 13.41 10.02
CA GLY A 35 3.80 14.25 9.50
C GLY A 35 3.06 15.05 10.58
N VAL A 36 3.36 14.83 11.87
CA VAL A 36 2.77 15.56 13.01
C VAL A 36 3.84 15.91 14.08
N PRO A 37 3.64 16.97 14.89
CA PRO A 37 4.54 17.29 15.99
C PRO A 37 4.63 16.17 17.05
N PRO A 38 5.75 16.01 17.77
CA PRO A 38 5.94 14.91 18.73
C PRO A 38 4.85 14.79 19.82
N HIS A 39 4.35 15.91 20.34
CA HIS A 39 3.28 15.90 21.34
C HIS A 39 1.95 15.39 20.77
N VAL A 40 1.69 15.65 19.48
CA VAL A 40 0.52 15.11 18.75
C VAL A 40 0.71 13.62 18.50
N ALA A 41 1.90 13.19 18.04
CA ALA A 41 2.21 11.77 17.86
C ALA A 41 2.01 10.97 19.15
N ILE A 42 2.53 11.46 20.28
CA ILE A 42 2.35 10.80 21.59
C ILE A 42 0.88 10.78 22.01
N SER A 43 0.14 11.88 21.75
CA SER A 43 -1.29 11.94 22.07
C SER A 43 -2.14 11.00 21.21
N GLN A 44 -1.78 10.81 19.94
CA GLN A 44 -2.56 10.00 18.99
C GLN A 44 -2.17 8.53 19.01
N TRP A 45 -0.88 8.24 19.15
CA TRP A 45 -0.33 6.89 18.95
C TRP A 45 0.37 6.33 20.19
N GLY A 46 0.49 7.12 21.25
CA GLY A 46 1.12 6.70 22.50
C GLY A 46 2.63 6.56 22.38
N ARG A 47 3.19 5.64 23.18
CA ARG A 47 4.61 5.29 23.21
C ARG A 47 4.74 3.77 23.23
N PRO A 48 4.51 3.09 22.10
CA PRO A 48 4.62 1.63 22.05
C PRO A 48 6.05 1.22 22.40
N THR A 49 6.19 0.23 23.30
CA THR A 49 7.50 -0.28 23.76
C THR A 49 7.65 -1.78 23.55
N THR A 50 6.57 -2.46 23.22
CA THR A 50 6.52 -3.89 22.98
C THR A 50 5.81 -4.18 21.66
N GLU A 51 6.04 -5.36 21.08
CA GLU A 51 5.30 -5.84 19.90
C GLU A 51 3.78 -5.86 20.15
N LYS A 52 3.38 -6.14 21.40
CA LYS A 52 1.98 -6.08 21.80
C LYS A 52 1.42 -4.65 21.68
N ASP A 53 2.16 -3.65 22.17
CA ASP A 53 1.72 -2.25 22.06
C ASP A 53 1.61 -1.82 20.58
N LEU A 54 2.54 -2.28 19.73
CA LEU A 54 2.46 -2.05 18.28
C LEU A 54 1.21 -2.70 17.69
N SER A 55 0.97 -3.99 17.97
CA SER A 55 -0.23 -4.69 17.51
C SER A 55 -1.50 -3.98 17.97
N ASP A 56 -1.57 -3.55 19.23
CA ASP A 56 -2.73 -2.82 19.76
C ASP A 56 -2.93 -1.46 19.06
N LEU A 57 -1.86 -0.74 18.71
CA LEU A 57 -1.90 0.51 17.95
C LEU A 57 -2.50 0.30 16.53
N PHE A 58 -1.98 -0.68 15.79
CA PHE A 58 -2.46 -0.97 14.43
C PHE A 58 -3.88 -1.54 14.44
N LEU A 59 -4.21 -2.40 15.41
CA LEU A 59 -5.58 -2.90 15.59
C LEU A 59 -6.55 -1.77 15.97
N ALA A 60 -6.14 -0.79 16.76
CA ALA A 60 -6.97 0.37 17.06
C ALA A 60 -7.31 1.16 15.79
N TYR A 61 -6.36 1.33 14.88
CA TYR A 61 -6.60 1.96 13.58
C TYR A 61 -7.58 1.15 12.71
N LEU A 62 -7.34 -0.16 12.54
CA LEU A 62 -8.22 -1.03 11.75
C LEU A 62 -9.66 -1.10 12.30
N ASN A 63 -9.83 -0.93 13.61
CA ASN A 63 -11.14 -0.89 14.26
C ASN A 63 -11.74 0.52 14.37
N ASN A 64 -11.22 1.51 13.63
CA ASN A 64 -11.67 2.91 13.66
C ASN A 64 -11.66 3.56 15.05
N LYS A 65 -10.84 3.05 15.99
CA LYS A 65 -10.63 3.65 17.30
C LYS A 65 -9.60 4.78 17.23
N ASN A 66 -8.64 4.65 16.32
CA ASN A 66 -7.69 5.70 15.94
C ASN A 66 -7.87 6.02 14.45
N SER A 67 -7.91 7.30 14.10
CA SER A 67 -8.12 7.73 12.71
C SER A 67 -6.83 7.81 11.89
N THR A 68 -5.66 7.66 12.53
CA THR A 68 -4.34 7.79 11.89
C THR A 68 -3.33 6.83 12.50
N THR A 69 -2.25 6.58 11.77
CA THR A 69 -1.03 5.90 12.24
C THR A 69 0.20 6.67 11.74
N PRO A 70 1.43 6.33 12.18
CA PRO A 70 2.66 6.86 11.57
C PRO A 70 2.73 6.68 10.04
N PHE A 71 2.00 5.70 9.50
CA PHE A 71 2.01 5.32 8.09
C PHE A 71 0.75 5.75 7.33
N SER A 72 -0.32 6.17 8.02
CA SER A 72 -1.57 6.63 7.41
C SER A 72 -2.06 7.92 8.07
N PRO A 73 -2.07 9.06 7.36
CA PRO A 73 -2.49 10.35 7.90
C PRO A 73 -4.02 10.53 7.86
N THR A 74 -4.72 9.59 7.22
CA THR A 74 -6.15 9.61 6.97
C THR A 74 -6.81 8.36 7.56
N PRO A 75 -8.12 8.40 7.84
CA PRO A 75 -8.90 7.22 8.19
C PRO A 75 -8.78 6.11 7.14
N LEU A 76 -9.10 4.89 7.56
CA LEU A 76 -9.12 3.72 6.68
C LEU A 76 -10.10 3.95 5.52
N SER A 77 -9.63 3.69 4.29
CA SER A 77 -10.45 3.78 3.08
C SER A 77 -11.61 2.78 3.12
N ASP A 78 -12.77 3.17 2.61
CA ASP A 78 -13.97 2.33 2.57
C ASP A 78 -13.73 1.02 1.81
N GLU A 79 -12.84 1.00 0.81
CA GLU A 79 -12.48 -0.19 0.05
C GLU A 79 -11.92 -1.32 0.94
N SER A 80 -11.23 -0.95 2.02
CA SER A 80 -10.61 -1.88 2.95
C SER A 80 -11.64 -2.64 3.79
N THR A 81 -12.89 -2.17 3.86
CA THR A 81 -13.98 -2.85 4.57
C THR A 81 -14.14 -4.30 4.11
N THR A 82 -13.94 -4.55 2.81
CA THR A 82 -14.09 -5.88 2.19
C THR A 82 -13.01 -6.88 2.65
N ILE A 83 -11.84 -6.39 3.03
CA ILE A 83 -10.68 -7.19 3.45
C ILE A 83 -10.32 -6.99 4.92
N LEU A 84 -11.09 -6.19 5.66
CA LEU A 84 -10.82 -5.83 7.05
C LEU A 84 -10.62 -7.04 7.98
N PRO A 85 -11.41 -8.13 7.91
CA PRO A 85 -11.17 -9.30 8.75
C PRO A 85 -9.78 -9.93 8.51
N SER A 86 -9.30 -9.91 7.26
CA SER A 86 -7.96 -10.40 6.90
C SER A 86 -6.87 -9.47 7.45
N LEU A 87 -7.04 -8.15 7.34
CA LEU A 87 -6.09 -7.17 7.87
C LEU A 87 -5.96 -7.27 9.40
N VAL A 88 -7.09 -7.45 10.10
CA VAL A 88 -7.13 -7.67 11.55
C VAL A 88 -6.44 -8.99 11.91
N SER A 89 -6.69 -10.06 11.16
CA SER A 89 -6.06 -11.36 11.37
C SER A 89 -4.53 -11.29 11.21
N LEU A 90 -4.04 -10.65 10.15
CA LEU A 90 -2.60 -10.44 9.93
C LEU A 90 -1.98 -9.62 11.06
N THR A 91 -2.56 -8.47 11.38
CA THR A 91 -2.04 -7.56 12.42
C THR A 91 -2.01 -8.23 13.79
N SER A 92 -3.05 -9.01 14.12
CA SER A 92 -3.10 -9.75 15.40
C SER A 92 -2.00 -10.80 15.57
N LYS A 93 -1.36 -11.22 14.46
CA LYS A 93 -0.26 -12.19 14.42
C LYS A 93 1.12 -11.53 14.30
N GLY A 94 1.22 -10.20 14.41
CA GLY A 94 2.50 -9.50 14.27
C GLY A 94 2.90 -9.18 12.83
N LEU A 95 1.93 -9.15 11.90
CA LEU A 95 2.10 -8.65 10.54
C LEU A 95 1.41 -7.28 10.44
N TRP A 96 2.12 -6.22 10.84
CA TRP A 96 1.56 -4.88 11.00
C TRP A 96 1.34 -4.20 9.64
N THR A 97 0.09 -4.22 9.17
CA THR A 97 -0.29 -3.75 7.83
C THR A 97 -0.24 -2.23 7.69
N VAL A 98 0.43 -1.73 6.66
CA VAL A 98 0.59 -0.28 6.37
C VAL A 98 -0.07 0.17 5.08
N ALA A 99 -0.28 -0.75 4.12
CA ALA A 99 -1.04 -0.48 2.90
C ALA A 99 -1.73 -1.76 2.42
N SER A 100 -2.89 -1.63 1.78
CA SER A 100 -3.63 -2.76 1.23
C SER A 100 -4.66 -2.27 0.22
N GLN A 101 -5.01 -3.13 -0.74
CA GLN A 101 -6.19 -2.93 -1.58
C GLN A 101 -6.87 -4.28 -1.86
N PRO A 102 -8.21 -4.30 -2.04
CA PRO A 102 -8.93 -5.52 -2.42
C PRO A 102 -8.69 -5.90 -3.89
N ALA A 103 -9.13 -7.09 -4.27
CA ALA A 103 -9.25 -7.44 -5.68
C ALA A 103 -10.54 -6.83 -6.24
N VAL A 104 -10.45 -6.19 -7.41
CA VAL A 104 -11.59 -5.61 -8.13
C VAL A 104 -11.60 -6.15 -9.54
N ASP A 105 -12.70 -6.77 -9.94
CA ASP A 105 -12.86 -7.36 -11.26
C ASP A 105 -13.91 -6.58 -12.08
N GLY A 106 -13.46 -5.51 -12.72
CA GLY A 106 -14.28 -4.75 -13.66
C GLY A 106 -15.44 -3.99 -13.00
N ALA A 107 -15.17 -3.30 -11.90
CA ALA A 107 -16.15 -2.38 -11.33
C ALA A 107 -16.41 -1.20 -12.28
N LEU A 108 -17.58 -0.57 -12.17
CA LEU A 108 -17.87 0.65 -12.93
C LEU A 108 -16.86 1.74 -12.55
N SER A 109 -16.38 2.53 -13.52
CA SER A 109 -15.55 3.69 -13.21
C SER A 109 -16.25 4.75 -12.34
N SER A 110 -17.59 4.67 -12.25
CA SER A 110 -18.41 5.49 -11.36
C SER A 110 -18.76 4.81 -10.03
N ASP A 111 -18.15 3.68 -9.70
CA ASP A 111 -18.34 3.03 -8.40
C ASP A 111 -17.96 3.99 -7.27
N PRO A 112 -18.78 4.13 -6.22
CA PRO A 112 -18.54 5.14 -5.17
C PRO A 112 -17.34 4.83 -4.26
N VAL A 113 -16.83 3.60 -4.27
CA VAL A 113 -15.76 3.15 -3.39
C VAL A 113 -14.45 3.00 -4.17
N VAL A 114 -14.47 2.30 -5.30
CA VAL A 114 -13.25 1.97 -6.08
C VAL A 114 -13.20 2.64 -7.45
N GLY A 115 -14.24 3.39 -7.82
CA GLY A 115 -14.36 4.03 -9.13
C GLY A 115 -13.42 5.23 -9.30
N TRP A 116 -12.82 5.34 -10.47
CA TRP A 116 -11.99 6.47 -10.88
C TRP A 116 -11.95 6.61 -12.41
N GLY A 117 -11.48 7.76 -12.89
CA GLY A 117 -11.32 8.05 -14.31
C GLY A 117 -12.64 8.41 -15.04
N PRO A 118 -12.62 8.45 -16.39
CA PRO A 118 -13.79 8.78 -17.20
C PRO A 118 -15.00 7.86 -16.94
N ARG A 119 -16.22 8.41 -17.11
CA ARG A 119 -17.46 7.63 -17.02
C ARG A 119 -17.53 6.54 -18.09
N ASP A 120 -18.40 5.57 -17.86
CA ASP A 120 -18.66 4.42 -18.75
C ASP A 120 -17.44 3.51 -18.98
N GLY A 121 -16.46 3.58 -18.08
CA GLY A 121 -15.29 2.70 -18.04
C GLY A 121 -15.45 1.51 -17.10
N ARG A 122 -14.35 0.78 -16.96
CA ARG A 122 -14.17 -0.34 -16.03
C ARG A 122 -12.84 -0.22 -15.31
N VAL A 123 -12.84 -0.44 -14.00
CA VAL A 123 -11.63 -0.41 -13.16
C VAL A 123 -11.36 -1.79 -12.58
N PHE A 124 -10.07 -2.09 -12.41
CA PHE A 124 -9.57 -3.38 -11.96
C PHE A 124 -8.45 -3.19 -10.94
N GLN A 125 -8.38 -4.10 -9.98
CA GLN A 125 -7.33 -4.12 -8.96
C GLN A 125 -6.90 -5.58 -8.69
N LYS A 126 -5.59 -5.81 -8.59
CA LYS A 126 -5.04 -7.00 -7.94
C LYS A 126 -5.00 -6.73 -6.43
N SER A 127 -5.42 -7.71 -5.63
CA SER A 127 -5.24 -7.59 -4.18
C SER A 127 -3.76 -7.55 -3.83
N PHE A 128 -3.37 -6.64 -2.94
CA PHE A 128 -2.05 -6.67 -2.31
C PHE A 128 -2.17 -6.26 -0.84
N VAL A 129 -1.15 -6.62 -0.06
CA VAL A 129 -0.97 -6.14 1.32
C VAL A 129 0.52 -5.85 1.53
N GLU A 130 0.79 -4.77 2.24
CA GLU A 130 2.11 -4.34 2.66
C GLU A 130 2.13 -4.26 4.20
N PHE A 131 3.16 -4.83 4.83
CA PHE A 131 3.25 -4.91 6.29
C PHE A 131 4.69 -5.00 6.78
N PHE A 132 4.90 -4.60 8.03
CA PHE A 132 6.10 -4.93 8.79
C PHE A 132 5.94 -6.26 9.52
N THR A 133 7.03 -7.02 9.65
CA THR A 133 7.10 -8.25 10.44
C THR A 133 8.54 -8.58 10.81
N THR A 134 8.76 -9.66 11.55
CA THR A 134 10.10 -10.12 11.94
C THR A 134 10.77 -10.92 10.82
N GLU A 135 12.09 -11.02 10.85
CA GLU A 135 12.84 -11.83 9.87
C GLU A 135 12.47 -13.32 9.96
N GLU A 136 12.20 -13.84 11.17
CA GLU A 136 11.73 -15.21 11.37
C GLU A 136 10.41 -15.47 10.64
N GLU A 137 9.48 -14.52 10.71
CA GLU A 137 8.18 -14.65 10.06
C GLU A 137 8.30 -14.51 8.52
N LEU A 138 9.19 -13.64 8.03
CA LEU A 138 9.50 -13.53 6.61
C LEU A 138 9.97 -14.87 6.03
N VAL A 139 10.84 -15.60 6.73
CA VAL A 139 11.31 -16.93 6.29
C VAL A 139 10.13 -17.90 6.13
N LYS A 140 9.20 -17.92 7.09
CA LYS A 140 8.00 -18.77 7.02
C LYS A 140 7.09 -18.39 5.86
N ILE A 141 6.86 -17.09 5.65
CA ILE A 141 6.04 -16.58 4.55
C ILE A 141 6.65 -16.94 3.19
N ALA A 142 7.96 -16.69 3.02
CA ALA A 142 8.67 -17.02 1.79
C ALA A 142 8.59 -18.52 1.48
N LYS A 143 8.76 -19.36 2.50
CA LYS A 143 8.61 -20.82 2.37
C LYS A 143 7.19 -21.21 1.96
N ALA A 144 6.16 -20.62 2.58
CA ALA A 144 4.77 -20.89 2.24
C ALA A 144 4.43 -20.46 0.79
N ILE A 145 4.98 -19.34 0.32
CA ILE A 145 4.83 -18.89 -1.08
C ILE A 145 5.52 -19.87 -2.04
N GLU A 146 6.71 -20.37 -1.69
CA GLU A 146 7.40 -21.38 -2.50
C GLU A 146 6.63 -22.70 -2.56
N ASP A 147 6.11 -23.17 -1.42
CA ASP A 147 5.46 -24.48 -1.30
C ASP A 147 4.02 -24.51 -1.83
N SER A 148 3.32 -23.38 -1.80
CA SER A 148 1.87 -23.34 -2.06
C SER A 148 1.39 -22.07 -2.76
N GLY A 149 2.28 -21.17 -3.17
CA GLY A 149 1.92 -19.95 -3.87
C GLY A 149 1.59 -20.18 -5.35
N ASP A 150 1.98 -21.30 -5.95
CA ASP A 150 1.66 -21.73 -7.32
C ASP A 150 1.90 -20.65 -8.40
N GLY A 151 2.85 -19.74 -8.16
CA GLY A 151 3.14 -18.60 -9.05
C GLY A 151 2.11 -17.46 -9.00
N TRP A 152 1.07 -17.54 -8.17
CA TRP A 152 0.03 -16.52 -8.01
C TRP A 152 0.43 -15.40 -7.06
N VAL A 153 1.36 -15.66 -6.14
CA VAL A 153 1.82 -14.70 -5.14
C VAL A 153 3.21 -14.22 -5.51
N THR A 154 3.34 -12.91 -5.64
CA THR A 154 4.63 -12.24 -5.82
C THR A 154 4.92 -11.34 -4.62
N PHE A 155 6.18 -11.20 -4.25
CA PHE A 155 6.55 -10.39 -3.09
C PHE A 155 7.88 -9.66 -3.28
N PHE A 156 8.00 -8.54 -2.57
CA PHE A 156 9.25 -7.86 -2.28
C PHE A 156 9.39 -7.79 -0.76
N ALA A 157 10.58 -8.10 -0.26
CA ALA A 157 10.91 -7.99 1.16
C ALA A 157 12.28 -7.33 1.30
N GLY A 158 12.46 -6.53 2.35
CA GLY A 158 13.75 -5.94 2.67
C GLY A 158 13.87 -5.60 4.15
N ASN A 159 15.10 -5.30 4.57
CA ASN A 159 15.43 -4.85 5.93
C ASN A 159 16.23 -3.54 5.90
N ASN A 160 16.60 -3.01 7.06
CA ASN A 160 17.37 -1.77 7.16
C ASN A 160 18.86 -1.94 6.80
N ASP A 161 19.38 -3.18 6.86
CA ASP A 161 20.78 -3.52 6.59
C ASP A 161 21.02 -3.88 5.11
N ASP A 162 20.32 -3.17 4.20
CA ASP A 162 20.35 -3.40 2.75
C ASP A 162 19.97 -4.81 2.27
N GLY A 163 19.41 -5.65 3.15
CA GLY A 163 18.83 -6.94 2.81
C GLY A 163 17.62 -6.76 1.91
N PHE A 164 17.54 -7.60 0.88
CA PHE A 164 16.45 -7.61 -0.09
C PHE A 164 16.23 -9.04 -0.62
N VAL A 165 14.98 -9.49 -0.62
CA VAL A 165 14.55 -10.80 -1.14
C VAL A 165 13.26 -10.63 -1.92
N SER A 166 13.15 -11.30 -3.06
CA SER A 166 11.96 -11.29 -3.91
C SER A 166 11.89 -12.56 -4.76
N ASN A 167 10.69 -12.94 -5.18
CA ASN A 167 10.47 -13.94 -6.23
C ASN A 167 10.16 -13.32 -7.61
N ILE A 168 10.31 -12.00 -7.75
CA ILE A 168 10.13 -11.27 -9.01
C ILE A 168 11.52 -11.01 -9.63
N PRO A 169 11.69 -11.17 -10.96
CA PRO A 169 12.91 -10.76 -11.64
C PRO A 169 13.24 -9.27 -11.45
N ASP A 170 14.51 -8.89 -11.55
CA ASP A 170 14.96 -7.49 -11.36
C ASP A 170 14.29 -6.47 -12.30
N SER A 171 13.94 -6.89 -13.51
CA SER A 171 13.20 -6.07 -14.50
C SER A 171 11.67 -6.20 -14.37
N GLY A 172 11.20 -7.01 -13.42
CA GLY A 172 9.79 -7.30 -13.22
C GLY A 172 9.06 -6.13 -12.59
N SER A 173 7.89 -5.85 -13.15
CA SER A 173 6.99 -4.81 -12.69
C SER A 173 5.58 -5.38 -12.70
N ASN A 174 4.77 -5.02 -11.71
CA ASN A 174 3.42 -5.55 -11.54
C ASN A 174 2.42 -4.40 -11.50
N ALA A 175 1.66 -4.23 -12.57
CA ALA A 175 0.48 -3.37 -12.55
C ALA A 175 -0.56 -3.97 -11.61
N VAL A 176 -0.93 -3.21 -10.57
CA VAL A 176 -1.88 -3.64 -9.54
C VAL A 176 -3.21 -2.90 -9.63
N THR A 177 -3.28 -1.76 -10.31
CA THR A 177 -4.52 -1.04 -10.56
C THR A 177 -4.53 -0.52 -12.00
N TRP A 178 -5.60 -0.81 -12.75
CA TRP A 178 -5.75 -0.34 -14.12
C TRP A 178 -7.21 -0.09 -14.48
N GLY A 179 -7.42 0.68 -15.54
CA GLY A 179 -8.73 1.09 -16.03
C GLY A 179 -8.81 1.03 -17.55
N VAL A 180 -9.98 0.64 -18.05
CA VAL A 180 -10.33 0.63 -19.47
C VAL A 180 -11.46 1.64 -19.68
N PHE A 181 -11.21 2.66 -20.50
CA PHE A 181 -12.12 3.77 -20.70
C PHE A 181 -12.50 3.95 -22.18
N PRO A 182 -13.73 4.39 -22.50
CA PRO A 182 -14.15 4.60 -23.87
C PRO A 182 -13.26 5.61 -24.61
N GLY A 183 -12.73 5.22 -25.78
CA GLY A 183 -11.94 6.09 -26.64
C GLY A 183 -10.54 6.43 -26.10
N GLN A 184 -10.03 5.68 -25.12
CA GLN A 184 -8.70 5.87 -24.53
C GLN A 184 -7.92 4.56 -24.50
N GLU A 185 -6.59 4.66 -24.42
CA GLU A 185 -5.73 3.52 -24.11
C GLU A 185 -5.92 3.06 -22.65
N ILE A 186 -5.41 1.87 -22.32
CA ILE A 186 -5.49 1.36 -20.94
C ILE A 186 -4.63 2.23 -20.02
N ALA A 187 -5.24 2.72 -18.94
CA ALA A 187 -4.52 3.48 -17.91
C ALA A 187 -4.10 2.53 -16.78
N GLN A 188 -2.85 2.61 -16.32
CA GLN A 188 -2.29 1.76 -15.25
C GLN A 188 -1.60 2.61 -14.18
N PRO A 189 -2.36 3.33 -13.34
CA PRO A 189 -1.79 4.36 -12.47
C PRO A 189 -1.03 3.81 -11.25
N THR A 190 -1.20 2.52 -10.91
CA THR A 190 -0.49 1.91 -9.77
C THR A 190 0.28 0.68 -10.22
N ILE A 191 1.60 0.77 -10.06
CA ILE A 191 2.56 -0.22 -10.49
C ILE A 191 3.52 -0.47 -9.32
N ILE A 192 3.72 -1.74 -8.96
CA ILE A 192 4.71 -2.13 -7.96
C ILE A 192 5.92 -2.71 -8.67
N ASP A 193 7.07 -2.06 -8.52
CA ASP A 193 8.36 -2.53 -9.01
C ASP A 193 9.45 -2.44 -7.94
N ARG A 194 10.61 -3.03 -8.25
CA ARG A 194 11.75 -3.09 -7.33
C ARG A 194 12.24 -1.71 -6.93
N ASP A 195 12.42 -0.81 -7.89
CA ASP A 195 13.02 0.51 -7.63
C ASP A 195 12.11 1.37 -6.76
N SER A 196 10.81 1.34 -7.01
CA SER A 196 9.77 1.99 -6.21
C SER A 196 9.71 1.40 -4.80
N PHE A 197 9.80 0.08 -4.67
CA PHE A 197 9.88 -0.59 -3.36
C PHE A 197 11.14 -0.20 -2.59
N LEU A 198 12.32 -0.18 -3.21
CA LEU A 198 13.58 0.18 -2.57
C LEU A 198 13.66 1.67 -2.20
N ALA A 199 13.06 2.55 -3.01
CA ALA A 199 12.90 3.96 -2.69
C ALA A 199 12.00 4.14 -1.46
N TRP A 200 10.85 3.48 -1.45
CA TRP A 200 9.94 3.49 -0.32
C TRP A 200 10.56 2.91 0.96
N LYS A 201 11.20 1.74 0.89
CA LYS A 201 11.88 1.08 2.01
C LYS A 201 12.78 2.06 2.79
N ARG A 202 13.56 2.86 2.08
CA ARG A 202 14.46 3.86 2.69
C ARG A 202 13.68 4.94 3.46
N ALA A 203 12.54 5.37 2.93
CA ALA A 203 11.68 6.35 3.58
C ALA A 203 10.82 5.77 4.71
N SER A 204 10.55 4.45 4.71
CA SER A 204 9.69 3.78 5.69
C SER A 204 10.41 3.49 7.01
N TYR A 205 11.68 3.05 6.97
CA TYR A 205 12.45 2.74 8.18
C TYR A 205 12.73 3.96 9.06
N TRP A 206 12.84 5.15 8.47
CA TRP A 206 12.87 6.40 9.23
C TRP A 206 11.62 6.58 10.13
N ARG A 207 10.49 5.94 9.77
CA ARG A 207 9.18 6.12 10.42
C ARG A 207 8.85 5.04 11.45
N ALA A 208 9.63 3.95 11.49
CA ALA A 208 9.39 2.76 12.31
C ALA A 208 10.14 2.80 13.65
#